data_AF-A0A0A0NXG5-F1
#
_entry.id   AF-A0A0A0NXG5-F1
#
_cell.length_a   1.000
_cell.length_b   1.000
_cell.length_c   1.000
_cell.angle_alpha   90.00
_cell.angle_beta   90.00
_cell.angle_gamma   90.00
#
_symmetry.space_group_name_H-M   'P 1'
#
loop_
_entity.id
_entity.type
_entity.pdbx_description
1 polymer ?
#
loop_
_entity_poly.entity_id
_entity_poly.type
_entity_poly.pdbx_seq_one_letter_code
_entity_poly.pdbx_strand_id
1 'polypeptide(L)'
;MWWVDAASQSALHGGMITVAAELGASEREQRAAAASAAAALELVWGQLHAAPWKWLLILDNADDSAVLAPDGDLTGGTGWVRPSVAGVTVVTSRITDEARWGNHTSRFAGRRTSHL
;
A
#
# COMPACT_ATOMS: atom_id res chain seq x y z
N MET A 1 12.94 0.57 2.24
CA MET A 1 12.09 -0.23 1.33
C MET A 1 11.34 -1.20 2.21
N TRP A 2 10.04 -1.35 1.99
CA TRP A 2 9.18 -2.20 2.81
C TRP A 2 8.41 -3.18 1.96
N TRP A 3 8.21 -4.39 2.50
CA TRP A 3 7.36 -5.43 1.93
C TRP A 3 6.27 -5.74 2.93
N VAL A 4 5.02 -5.56 2.53
CA VAL A 4 3.84 -5.77 3.37
C VAL A 4 2.92 -6.75 2.68
N ASP A 5 2.56 -7.81 3.40
CA ASP A 5 1.56 -8.77 2.94
C ASP A 5 0.16 -8.13 2.98
N ALA A 6 -0.50 -8.13 1.82
CA ALA A 6 -1.84 -7.61 1.61
C ALA A 6 -2.86 -8.72 1.32
N ALA A 7 -2.58 -9.97 1.73
CA ALA A 7 -3.51 -11.10 1.65
C ALA A 7 -4.78 -10.91 2.50
N SER A 8 -4.72 -10.06 3.53
CA SER A 8 -5.85 -9.78 4.42
C SER A 8 -5.74 -8.39 5.04
N GLN A 9 -6.87 -7.84 5.49
CA GLN A 9 -6.92 -6.54 6.14
C GLN A 9 -6.06 -6.50 7.42
N SER A 10 -6.03 -7.58 8.20
CA SER A 10 -5.23 -7.65 9.43
C SER A 10 -3.73 -7.69 9.15
N ALA A 11 -3.29 -8.48 8.16
CA ALA A 11 -1.89 -8.55 7.75
C ALA A 11 -1.40 -7.20 7.23
N LEU A 12 -2.17 -6.59 6.33
CA LEU A 12 -1.86 -5.27 5.78
C LEU A 12 -1.80 -4.22 6.90
N HIS A 13 -2.82 -4.17 7.75
CA HIS A 13 -2.90 -3.19 8.83
C HIS A 13 -1.73 -3.30 9.80
N GLY A 14 -1.38 -4.53 10.23
CA GLY A 14 -0.24 -4.77 11.10
C GLY A 14 1.08 -4.38 10.45
N GLY A 15 1.31 -4.79 9.20
CA GLY A 15 2.52 -4.45 8.46
C GLY A 15 2.67 -2.94 8.23
N MET A 16 1.58 -2.23 7.94
CA MET A 16 1.61 -0.78 7.78
C MET A 16 1.94 -0.05 9.09
N ILE A 17 1.48 -0.54 10.24
CA ILE A 17 1.90 0.01 11.54
C ILE A 17 3.40 -0.21 11.77
N THR A 18 3.95 -1.36 11.37
CA THR A 18 5.40 -1.60 11.39
C THR A 18 6.15 -0.62 10.49
N VAL A 19 5.66 -0.35 9.27
CA VAL A 19 6.24 0.67 8.37
C VAL A 19 6.26 2.05 9.04
N ALA A 20 5.15 2.47 9.65
CA ALA A 20 5.10 3.74 10.37
C ALA A 20 6.11 3.80 11.53
N ALA A 21 6.24 2.72 12.29
CA ALA A 21 7.20 2.63 13.40
C ALA A 21 8.65 2.77 12.91
N GLU A 22 9.01 2.10 11.82
CA GLU A 22 10.34 2.21 11.20
C GLU A 22 10.63 3.60 10.62
N LEU A 23 9.57 4.31 10.21
CA LEU A 23 9.65 5.72 9.80
C LEU A 23 9.70 6.69 11.00
N GLY A 24 9.66 6.19 12.24
CA GLY A 24 9.79 6.99 13.45
C GLY A 24 8.49 7.39 14.12
N ALA A 25 7.36 6.74 13.79
CA ALA A 25 6.10 6.99 14.49
C ALA A 25 6.21 6.59 15.97
N SER A 26 5.71 7.44 16.86
CA SER A 26 5.72 7.19 18.30
C SER A 26 4.79 6.04 18.68
N GLU A 27 5.03 5.41 19.82
CA GLU A 27 4.14 4.35 20.33
C GLU A 27 2.69 4.82 20.51
N ARG A 28 2.49 6.09 20.84
CA ARG A 28 1.15 6.68 20.98
C ARG A 28 0.42 6.70 19.64
N GLU A 29 1.11 7.06 18.57
CA GLU A 29 0.57 7.06 17.20
C GLU A 29 0.32 5.64 16.73
N GLN A 30 1.24 4.71 16.99
CA GLN A 30 1.05 3.28 16.67
C GLN A 30 -0.18 2.69 17.38
N ARG A 31 -0.42 3.03 18.66
CA ARG A 31 -1.63 2.60 19.38
C ARG A 31 -2.91 3.19 18.78
N ALA A 32 -2.89 4.45 18.36
CA ALA A 32 -4.04 5.07 17.70
C ALA A 32 -4.32 4.43 16.33
N ALA A 33 -3.26 4.14 15.56
CA ALA A 33 -3.35 3.42 14.30
C ALA A 33 -3.89 2.00 14.49
N ALA A 34 -3.40 1.26 15.50
CA ALA A 34 -3.88 -0.08 15.82
C ALA A 34 -5.40 -0.14 16.09
N ALA A 35 -5.98 0.95 16.58
CA ALA A 35 -7.41 1.04 16.89
C ALA A 35 -8.28 1.44 15.67
N SER A 36 -7.70 1.90 14.56
CA SER A 36 -8.47 2.44 13.43
C SER A 36 -7.69 2.39 12.11
N ALA A 37 -8.28 1.74 11.10
CA ALA A 37 -7.71 1.69 9.76
C ALA A 37 -7.52 3.10 9.13
N ALA A 38 -8.44 4.03 9.42
CA ALA A 38 -8.32 5.42 8.96
C ALA A 38 -7.13 6.13 9.64
N ALA A 39 -6.94 5.91 10.95
CA ALA A 39 -5.80 6.47 11.67
C ALA A 39 -4.47 5.87 11.19
N ALA A 40 -4.45 4.58 10.86
CA ALA A 40 -3.29 3.93 10.27
C ALA A 40 -2.96 4.49 8.88
N LEU A 41 -3.97 4.68 8.01
CA LEU A 41 -3.80 5.30 6.69
C LEU A 41 -3.16 6.68 6.79
N GLU A 42 -3.73 7.55 7.63
CA GLU A 42 -3.23 8.91 7.80
C GLU A 42 -1.81 8.93 8.38
N LEU A 43 -1.55 8.12 9.41
CA LEU A 43 -0.22 8.03 10.02
C LEU A 43 0.83 7.60 9.00
N VAL A 44 0.59 6.50 8.29
CA VAL A 44 1.59 5.92 7.40
C VAL A 44 1.85 6.83 6.21
N TRP A 45 0.80 7.39 5.59
CA TRP A 45 0.97 8.31 4.48
C TRP A 45 1.62 9.63 4.90
N GLY A 46 1.32 10.14 6.10
CA GLY A 46 2.03 11.28 6.67
C GLY A 46 3.54 11.01 6.81
N GLN A 47 3.89 9.85 7.36
CA GLN A 47 5.29 9.43 7.53
C GLN A 47 6.01 9.23 6.19
N LEU A 48 5.37 8.57 5.22
CA LEU A 48 5.92 8.37 3.88
C LEU A 48 6.06 9.68 3.11
N HIS A 49 5.14 10.64 3.29
CA HIS A 49 5.24 11.96 2.68
C HIS A 49 6.40 12.78 3.26
N ALA A 50 6.60 12.70 4.58
CA ALA A 50 7.66 13.43 5.29
C ALA A 50 9.04 12.77 5.20
N ALA A 51 9.14 11.55 4.66
CA ALA A 51 10.40 10.82 4.56
C ALA A 51 11.44 11.63 3.76
N PRO A 52 12.65 11.86 4.32
CA PRO A 52 13.65 12.70 3.66
C PRO A 52 14.40 11.97 2.53
N TRP A 53 14.06 10.70 2.27
CA TRP A 53 14.61 9.86 1.22
C TRP A 53 13.50 9.27 0.36
N LYS A 54 13.85 8.90 -0.88
CA LYS A 54 12.95 8.12 -1.74
C LYS A 54 12.67 6.77 -1.13
N TRP A 55 11.43 6.33 -1.22
CA TRP A 55 11.00 5.04 -0.69
C TRP A 55 10.32 4.17 -1.75
N LEU A 56 10.31 2.88 -1.43
CA LEU A 56 9.59 1.85 -2.15
C LEU A 56 8.79 1.04 -1.13
N LEU A 57 7.47 1.01 -1.32
CA LEU A 57 6.53 0.22 -0.54
C LEU A 57 5.94 -0.86 -1.45
N ILE A 58 6.10 -2.11 -1.08
CA ILE A 58 5.59 -3.26 -1.84
C ILE A 58 4.41 -3.84 -1.06
N LEU A 59 3.24 -3.84 -1.68
CA LEU A 59 2.03 -4.50 -1.19
C LEU A 59 1.87 -5.81 -1.96
N ASP A 60 2.19 -6.91 -1.31
CA ASP A 60 2.26 -8.23 -1.93
C ASP A 60 0.97 -9.03 -1.73
N ASN A 61 0.64 -9.89 -2.68
CA ASN A 61 -0.52 -10.78 -2.60
C ASN A 61 -1.87 -10.05 -2.43
N ALA A 62 -1.99 -8.86 -3.02
CA ALA A 62 -3.15 -7.98 -2.90
C ALA A 62 -4.29 -8.40 -3.85
N ASP A 63 -4.84 -9.59 -3.63
CA ASP A 63 -5.82 -10.22 -4.52
C ASP A 63 -7.27 -9.77 -4.30
N ASP A 64 -7.52 -9.00 -3.25
CA ASP A 64 -8.82 -8.40 -2.92
C ASP A 64 -8.68 -6.88 -2.82
N SER A 65 -9.39 -6.13 -3.67
CA SER A 65 -9.35 -4.67 -3.68
C SER A 65 -9.93 -4.06 -2.40
N ALA A 66 -10.83 -4.74 -1.70
CA ALA A 66 -11.38 -4.28 -0.43
C ALA A 66 -10.35 -4.27 0.70
N VAL A 67 -9.25 -5.02 0.57
CA VAL A 67 -8.12 -4.96 1.49
C VAL A 67 -7.32 -3.67 1.28
N LEU A 68 -7.19 -3.22 0.03
CA LEU A 68 -6.40 -2.05 -0.35
C LEU A 68 -7.15 -0.71 -0.21
N ALA A 69 -8.48 -0.71 -0.29
CA ALA A 69 -9.31 0.45 -0.01
C ALA A 69 -10.58 0.03 0.76
N PRO A 70 -11.00 0.75 1.81
CA PRO A 70 -12.16 0.37 2.62
C PRO A 70 -13.48 0.18 1.86
N ASP A 71 -13.67 0.92 0.76
CA ASP A 71 -14.81 0.83 -0.16
C ASP A 71 -14.50 0.00 -1.43
N GLY A 72 -13.28 -0.55 -1.51
CA GLY A 72 -12.76 -1.25 -2.68
C GLY A 72 -12.46 -0.34 -3.87
N ASP A 73 -12.64 0.99 -3.75
CA ASP A 73 -12.36 1.93 -4.82
C ASP A 73 -10.88 2.36 -4.77
N LEU A 74 -10.09 1.75 -5.65
CA LEU A 74 -8.69 2.13 -5.82
C LEU A 74 -8.53 3.32 -6.75
N THR A 75 -9.57 3.72 -7.49
CA THR A 75 -9.46 4.76 -8.54
C THR A 75 -9.26 6.15 -7.95
N GLY A 76 -9.79 6.40 -6.75
CA GLY A 76 -9.66 7.67 -6.05
C GLY A 76 -8.26 7.95 -5.48
N GLY A 77 -7.39 6.95 -5.39
CA GLY A 77 -6.04 7.12 -4.82
C GLY A 77 -6.07 7.55 -3.35
N THR A 78 -7.10 7.13 -2.61
CA THR A 78 -7.32 7.46 -1.18
C THR A 78 -7.13 6.25 -0.26
N GLY A 79 -6.92 5.04 -0.80
CA GLY A 79 -6.63 3.83 -0.03
C GLY A 79 -5.15 3.66 0.32
N TRP A 80 -4.70 2.41 0.40
CA TRP A 80 -3.28 2.03 0.56
C TRP A 80 -2.49 2.12 -0.74
N VAL A 81 -3.17 2.30 -1.88
CA VAL A 81 -2.56 2.62 -3.17
C VAL A 81 -2.82 4.10 -3.43
N ARG A 82 -1.78 4.92 -3.33
CA ARG A 82 -1.85 6.37 -3.60
C ARG A 82 -0.64 6.82 -4.42
N PRO A 83 -0.80 7.74 -5.38
CA PRO A 83 0.34 8.34 -6.07
C PRO A 83 1.16 9.20 -5.09
N SER A 84 2.48 9.21 -5.25
CA SER A 84 3.36 10.04 -4.45
C SER A 84 4.55 10.53 -5.26
N VAL A 85 4.96 11.78 -5.04
CA VAL A 85 6.23 12.31 -5.56
C VAL A 85 7.42 11.89 -4.68
N ALA A 86 7.17 11.46 -3.45
CA ALA A 86 8.19 11.08 -2.46
C ALA A 86 8.68 9.63 -2.62
N GLY A 87 7.91 8.77 -3.28
CA GLY A 87 8.28 7.37 -3.50
C GLY A 87 7.28 6.62 -4.36
N VAL A 88 7.43 5.30 -4.42
CA VAL A 88 6.64 4.42 -5.29
C VAL A 88 6.00 3.32 -4.46
N THR A 89 4.71 3.08 -4.71
CA THR A 89 4.01 1.88 -4.24
C THR A 89 3.97 0.87 -5.39
N VAL A 90 4.43 -0.35 -5.14
CA VAL A 90 4.33 -1.49 -6.05
C VAL A 90 3.33 -2.46 -5.46
N VAL A 91 2.39 -2.92 -6.28
CA VAL A 91 1.39 -3.90 -5.87
C VAL A 91 1.59 -5.18 -6.68
N THR A 92 1.63 -6.33 -6.02
CA THR A 92 1.51 -7.63 -6.68
C THR A 92 0.11 -8.16 -6.45
N SER A 93 -0.54 -8.63 -7.52
CA SER A 93 -1.93 -9.07 -7.45
C SER A 93 -2.26 -9.98 -8.63
N ARG A 94 -3.22 -10.88 -8.42
CA ARG A 94 -3.89 -11.68 -9.45
C ARG A 94 -5.09 -10.95 -10.08
N ILE A 95 -5.47 -9.77 -9.59
CA ILE A 95 -6.51 -8.94 -10.20
C ILE A 95 -5.99 -8.42 -11.55
N THR A 96 -6.56 -8.92 -12.64
CA THR A 96 -6.15 -8.59 -14.01
C THR A 96 -6.97 -7.49 -14.67
N ASP A 97 -8.10 -7.11 -14.06
CA ASP A 97 -8.98 -6.04 -14.52
C ASP A 97 -8.36 -4.67 -14.25
N GLU A 98 -7.90 -4.01 -15.31
CA GLU A 98 -7.20 -2.71 -15.24
C GLU A 98 -8.13 -1.58 -14.78
N ALA A 99 -9.43 -1.66 -15.05
CA ALA A 99 -10.39 -0.64 -14.64
C ALA A 99 -10.47 -0.49 -13.12
N ARG A 100 -10.07 -1.52 -12.36
CA ARG A 100 -10.06 -1.51 -10.89
C ARG A 100 -8.91 -0.73 -10.27
N TRP A 101 -7.83 -0.46 -11.00
CA TRP A 101 -6.60 0.10 -10.42
C TRP A 101 -6.45 1.61 -10.60
N GLY A 102 -7.36 2.26 -11.34
CA GLY A 102 -7.31 3.71 -11.59
C GLY A 102 -6.19 4.14 -12.55
N ASN A 103 -6.34 5.35 -13.10
CA ASN A 103 -5.43 5.90 -14.13
C ASN A 103 -4.06 6.36 -13.60
N HIS A 104 -3.86 6.39 -12.28
CA HIS A 104 -2.61 6.76 -11.64
C HIS A 104 -1.67 5.57 -11.41
N THR A 105 -2.09 4.37 -11.82
CA THR A 105 -1.27 3.15 -11.76
C THR A 105 -0.70 2.82 -13.14
N SER A 106 0.40 2.07 -13.14
CA SER A 106 0.99 1.52 -14.36
C SER A 106 1.18 0.03 -14.17
N ARG A 107 0.70 -0.78 -15.12
CA ARG A 107 0.80 -2.23 -15.08
C ARG A 107 2.12 -2.70 -15.67
N PHE A 108 2.85 -3.53 -14.93
CA PHE A 108 3.98 -4.28 -15.45
C PHE A 108 3.60 -5.75 -15.61
N ALA A 109 3.31 -6.16 -16.84
CA ALA A 109 3.14 -7.57 -17.18
C ALA A 109 4.49 -8.13 -17.64
N GLY A 110 5.03 -9.12 -16.93
CA GLY A 110 6.20 -9.85 -17.38
C GLY A 110 5.92 -10.47 -18.74
N ARG A 111 6.68 -10.08 -19.78
CA ARG A 111 6.65 -10.78 -21.06
C ARG A 111 7.09 -12.21 -20.81
N ARG A 112 6.16 -13.18 -20.83
CA ARG A 112 6.53 -14.59 -20.95
C ARG A 112 7.20 -14.74 -22.32
N THR A 113 8.52 -14.76 -22.36
CA THR A 113 9.27 -15.27 -23.50
C THR A 113 9.05 -16.79 -23.49
N SER A 114 8.01 -17.22 -24.20
CA SER A 114 7.84 -18.63 -24.54
C SER A 114 8.99 -19.02 -25.47
N HIS A 115 10.05 -19.60 -24.92
CA HIS A 115 10.99 -20.36 -25.73
C HIS A 115 10.36 -21.74 -25.97
N LEU A 116 9.98 -21.94 -27.23
CA LEU A 116 9.66 -23.22 -27.84
C LEU A 116 10.87 -24.16 -27.79
#